data_AF-A0A2G6SCQ3-F1
#
_entry.id   AF-A0A2G6SCQ3-F1
#
_cell.length_a   1.000
_cell.length_b   1.000
_cell.length_c   1.000
_cell.angle_alpha   90.00
_cell.angle_beta   90.00
_cell.angle_gamma   90.00
#
_symmetry.space_group_name_H-M   'P 1'
#
loop_
_entity.id
_entity.type
_entity.pdbx_description
1 polymer ?
#
loop_
_entity_poly.entity_id
_entity_poly.type
_entity_poly.pdbx_seq_one_letter_code
_entity_poly.pdbx_strand_id
1 'polypeptide(L)'
;MKYARALAFAAVAGITIVTATGCSVAREQQTVGSYVDDAGITTAVKAKMAEDKNVSATSISVETLNGTVQLSGFAKSQAEKNQAENIARNTKHVREVRNSIVVRP
;
A
#
# COMPACT_ATOMS: atom_id res chain seq x y z
N MET A 1 10.03 6.83 -61.15
CA MET A 1 9.34 6.09 -60.06
C MET A 1 10.30 5.38 -59.07
N LYS A 2 11.55 5.82 -58.88
CA LYS A 2 12.52 5.17 -57.96
C LYS A 2 12.60 5.85 -56.58
N TYR A 3 12.36 7.16 -56.52
CA TYR A 3 12.43 7.96 -55.28
C TYR A 3 11.14 7.97 -54.45
N ALA A 4 10.00 7.60 -55.04
CA ALA A 4 8.72 7.53 -54.34
C ALA A 4 8.69 6.41 -53.27
N ARG A 5 9.40 5.31 -53.52
CA ARG A 5 9.57 4.22 -52.54
C ARG A 5 10.51 4.64 -51.40
N ALA A 6 11.59 5.36 -51.71
CA ALA A 6 12.54 5.84 -50.71
C ALA A 6 11.93 6.87 -49.74
N LEU A 7 11.07 7.77 -50.25
CA LEU A 7 10.32 8.73 -49.43
C LEU A 7 9.29 8.04 -48.52
N ALA A 8 8.65 6.97 -48.98
CA ALA A 8 7.72 6.19 -48.16
C ALA A 8 8.42 5.46 -47.00
N PHE A 9 9.64 4.94 -47.22
CA PHE A 9 10.43 4.28 -46.15
C PHE A 9 10.92 5.27 -45.09
N ALA A 10 11.29 6.49 -45.47
CA ALA A 10 11.70 7.52 -44.52
C ALA A 10 10.55 8.01 -43.62
N ALA A 11 9.32 8.05 -44.15
CA ALA A 11 8.15 8.44 -43.37
C ALA A 11 7.76 7.40 -42.30
N VAL A 12 7.93 6.10 -42.59
CA VAL A 12 7.60 5.02 -41.65
C VAL A 12 8.64 4.90 -40.51
N ALA A 13 9.91 5.20 -40.79
CA ALA A 13 10.96 5.20 -39.77
C ALA A 13 10.86 6.39 -38.78
N GLY A 14 10.26 7.51 -39.19
CA GLY A 14 10.06 8.67 -38.30
C GLY A 14 8.93 8.48 -37.29
N ILE A 15 7.92 7.66 -37.61
CA ILE A 15 6.70 7.49 -36.79
C ILE A 15 6.92 6.53 -35.60
N THR A 16 7.84 5.57 -35.72
CA THR A 16 8.07 4.58 -34.65
C THR A 16 8.79 5.15 -33.43
N ILE A 17 9.55 6.24 -33.59
CA ILE A 17 10.30 6.88 -32.48
C ILE A 17 9.37 7.60 -31.51
N VAL A 18 8.21 8.10 -31.98
CA VAL A 18 7.27 8.87 -31.14
C VAL A 18 6.48 7.98 -30.17
N THR A 19 6.37 6.68 -30.43
CA THR A 19 5.66 5.75 -29.53
C THR A 19 6.53 5.14 -28.43
N ALA A 20 7.83 5.48 -28.37
CA ALA A 20 8.75 4.98 -27.35
C ALA A 20 8.72 5.78 -26.03
N THR A 21 7.89 6.82 -25.90
CA THR A 21 7.87 7.64 -24.69
C THR A 21 6.98 7.03 -23.60
N GLY A 22 7.65 6.27 -22.73
CA GLY A 22 7.41 6.30 -21.29
C GLY A 22 6.36 5.33 -20.77
N CYS A 23 6.82 4.23 -20.18
CA CYS A 23 6.09 3.62 -19.07
C CYS A 23 6.06 4.64 -17.93
N SER A 24 5.04 5.50 -17.87
CA SER A 24 4.79 6.28 -16.66
C SER A 24 4.42 5.28 -15.57
N VAL A 25 5.35 5.00 -14.66
CA VAL A 25 5.02 4.37 -13.38
C VAL A 25 4.11 5.35 -12.65
N ALA A 26 2.80 5.16 -12.78
CA ALA A 26 1.83 5.86 -11.96
C ALA A 26 2.08 5.42 -10.52
N ARG A 27 2.91 6.19 -9.79
CA ARG A 27 2.97 6.09 -8.35
C ARG A 27 1.59 6.47 -7.86
N GLU A 28 0.89 5.56 -7.18
CA GLU A 28 -0.33 5.90 -6.46
C GLU A 28 0.02 6.95 -5.40
N GLN A 29 -0.05 8.24 -5.76
CA GLN A 29 0.19 9.33 -4.84
C GLN A 29 -1.07 9.52 -4.01
N GLN A 30 -0.96 9.30 -2.69
CA GLN A 30 -2.00 9.68 -1.75
C GLN A 30 -2.28 11.19 -1.83
N THR A 31 -3.55 11.54 -1.76
CA THR A 31 -3.95 12.93 -1.53
C THR A 31 -3.63 13.32 -0.08
N VAL A 32 -3.44 14.62 0.18
CA VAL A 32 -3.19 15.12 1.55
C VAL A 32 -4.33 14.75 2.50
N GLY A 33 -5.59 14.77 2.02
CA GLY A 33 -6.75 14.35 2.82
C GLY A 33 -6.68 12.89 3.22
N SER A 34 -6.43 12.00 2.25
CA SER A 34 -6.29 10.56 2.51
C SER A 34 -5.14 10.25 3.47
N TYR A 35 -4.02 10.97 3.37
CA TYR A 35 -2.90 10.82 4.29
C TYR A 35 -3.26 11.20 5.73
N VAL A 36 -3.99 12.29 5.94
CA VAL A 36 -4.44 12.71 7.29
C VAL A 36 -5.43 11.70 7.87
N ASP A 37 -6.39 11.25 7.05
CA ASP A 37 -7.35 10.22 7.46
C ASP A 37 -6.63 8.92 7.87
N ASP A 38 -5.65 8.47 7.06
CA ASP A 38 -4.86 7.27 7.32
C ASP A 38 -3.96 7.40 8.55
N ALA A 39 -3.39 8.59 8.81
CA ALA A 39 -2.63 8.87 10.02
C ALA A 39 -3.54 8.80 11.26
N GLY A 40 -4.78 9.31 11.15
CA GLY A 40 -5.80 9.19 12.19
C GLY A 40 -6.17 7.73 12.47
N ILE A 41 -6.42 6.93 11.42
CA ILE A 41 -6.69 5.49 11.54
C ILE A 41 -5.50 4.79 12.23
N THR A 42 -4.28 5.02 11.76
CA THR A 42 -3.06 4.42 12.31
C THR A 42 -2.92 4.73 13.79
N THR A 43 -3.14 5.98 14.18
CA THR A 43 -3.07 6.41 15.57
C THR A 43 -4.14 5.74 16.42
N ALA A 44 -5.37 5.65 15.93
CA ALA A 44 -6.46 5.00 16.63
C ALA A 44 -6.23 3.49 16.82
N VAL A 45 -5.70 2.81 15.80
CA VAL A 45 -5.33 1.38 15.91
C VAL A 45 -4.21 1.21 16.94
N LYS A 46 -3.14 2.02 16.87
CA LYS A 46 -2.03 1.95 17.84
C LYS A 46 -2.49 2.23 19.27
N ALA A 47 -3.38 3.19 19.47
CA ALA A 47 -3.95 3.50 20.78
C ALA A 47 -4.71 2.29 21.34
N LYS A 48 -5.63 1.70 20.57
CA LYS A 48 -6.37 0.50 21.00
C LYS A 48 -5.47 -0.71 21.25
N MET A 49 -4.41 -0.89 20.45
CA MET A 49 -3.43 -1.95 20.69
C MET A 49 -2.63 -1.71 21.97
N ALA A 50 -2.35 -0.46 22.33
CA ALA A 50 -1.68 -0.12 23.58
C ALA A 50 -2.60 -0.29 24.81
N GLU A 51 -3.92 -0.16 24.64
CA GLU A 51 -4.91 -0.42 25.67
C GLU A 51 -5.12 -1.93 25.93
N ASP A 52 -4.87 -2.79 24.93
CA ASP A 52 -5.01 -4.23 25.05
C ASP A 52 -3.77 -4.89 25.67
N LYS A 53 -3.94 -5.53 26.83
CA LYS A 53 -2.85 -6.20 27.57
C LYS A 53 -2.32 -7.46 26.87
N ASN A 54 -3.07 -8.02 25.93
CA ASN A 54 -2.70 -9.25 25.23
C ASN A 54 -1.90 -8.99 23.95
N VAL A 55 -1.74 -7.72 23.56
CA VAL A 55 -1.09 -7.31 22.32
C VAL A 55 0.11 -6.42 22.63
N SER A 56 1.28 -6.79 22.12
CA SER A 56 2.47 -5.97 22.23
C SER A 56 2.46 -4.85 21.20
N ALA A 57 1.97 -3.68 21.61
CA ALA A 57 1.96 -2.46 20.77
C ALA A 57 3.37 -2.04 20.29
N THR A 58 4.44 -2.47 20.97
CA THR A 58 5.83 -2.15 20.59
C THR A 58 6.41 -3.12 19.57
N SER A 59 5.91 -4.36 19.51
CA SER A 59 6.46 -5.43 18.64
C SER A 59 5.71 -5.55 17.31
N ILE A 60 4.55 -4.90 17.20
CA ILE A 60 3.68 -4.92 16.03
C ILE A 60 3.64 -3.53 15.42
N SER A 61 4.02 -3.43 14.15
CA SER A 61 3.90 -2.19 13.38
C SER A 61 2.55 -2.11 12.70
N VAL A 62 2.05 -0.89 12.61
CA VAL A 62 0.77 -0.55 11.99
C VAL A 62 1.01 0.60 11.02
N GLU A 63 0.65 0.36 9.77
CA GLU A 63 0.68 1.35 8.68
C GLU A 63 -0.68 1.35 8.00
N THR A 64 -1.14 2.51 7.54
CA THR A 64 -2.42 2.63 6.84
C THR A 64 -2.22 3.36 5.51
N LEU A 65 -2.80 2.81 4.44
CA LEU A 65 -2.77 3.37 3.10
C LEU A 65 -4.17 3.28 2.48
N ASN A 66 -4.77 4.43 2.20
CA ASN A 66 -6.11 4.55 1.62
C ASN A 66 -7.18 3.74 2.38
N GLY A 67 -7.11 3.72 3.72
CA GLY A 67 -7.98 2.93 4.60
C GLY A 67 -7.67 1.43 4.67
N THR A 68 -6.60 0.96 4.03
CA THR A 68 -6.08 -0.40 4.19
C THR A 68 -5.04 -0.41 5.30
N VAL A 69 -5.27 -1.16 6.36
CA VAL A 69 -4.33 -1.30 7.48
C VAL A 69 -3.42 -2.49 7.23
N GLN A 70 -2.11 -2.25 7.18
CA GLN A 70 -1.08 -3.27 7.16
C GLN A 70 -0.54 -3.48 8.57
N LEU A 71 -0.68 -4.71 9.06
CA LEU A 71 -0.08 -5.16 10.32
C LEU A 71 1.17 -5.98 10.02
N SER A 72 2.28 -5.68 10.69
CA SER A 72 3.54 -6.42 10.53
C SER A 72 4.29 -6.53 11.86
N GLY A 73 5.36 -7.32 11.91
CA GLY A 73 6.15 -7.54 13.12
C GLY A 73 5.93 -8.92 13.73
N PHE A 74 6.11 -9.03 15.05
CA PHE A 74 6.14 -10.31 15.75
C PHE A 74 5.11 -10.38 16.88
N ALA A 75 4.39 -11.49 16.94
CA ALA A 75 3.50 -11.84 18.04
C ALA A 75 4.04 -13.06 18.78
N LYS A 76 3.86 -13.10 20.11
CA LYS A 76 4.27 -14.21 21.00
C LYS A 76 3.35 -15.43 20.87
N SER A 77 2.16 -15.24 20.32
CA SER A 77 1.20 -16.33 20.12
C SER A 77 0.27 -16.08 18.94
N GLN A 78 -0.39 -17.14 18.47
CA GLN A 78 -1.45 -17.01 17.47
C GLN A 78 -2.65 -16.20 18.02
N ALA A 79 -2.90 -16.28 19.33
CA ALA A 79 -3.95 -15.51 19.98
C ALA A 79 -3.67 -14.00 19.88
N GLU A 80 -2.45 -13.56 20.19
CA GLU A 80 -2.02 -12.17 20.05
C GLU A 80 -2.14 -11.67 18.60
N LYS A 81 -1.71 -12.49 17.63
CA LYS A 81 -1.86 -12.18 16.19
C LYS A 81 -3.33 -11.96 15.81
N ASN A 82 -4.24 -12.80 16.30
CA ASN A 82 -5.67 -12.69 16.01
C ASN A 82 -6.30 -11.49 16.73
N GLN A 83 -5.86 -11.17 17.95
CA GLN A 83 -6.35 -9.99 18.68
C GLN A 83 -5.91 -8.70 18.00
N ALA A 84 -4.65 -8.59 17.58
CA ALA A 84 -4.15 -7.45 16.82
C ALA A 84 -4.98 -7.19 15.55
N GLU A 85 -5.32 -8.26 14.83
CA GLU A 85 -6.18 -8.20 13.66
C GLU A 85 -7.60 -7.73 13.98
N ASN A 86 -8.20 -8.26 15.05
CA ASN A 86 -9.53 -7.84 15.50
C ASN A 86 -9.56 -6.37 15.90
N ILE A 87 -8.55 -5.88 16.60
CA ILE A 87 -8.44 -4.47 17.00
C ILE A 87 -8.38 -3.57 15.76
N ALA A 88 -7.56 -3.93 14.77
CA ALA A 88 -7.46 -3.21 13.52
C ALA A 88 -8.80 -3.20 12.76
N ARG A 89 -9.45 -4.35 12.60
CA ARG A 89 -10.75 -4.47 11.90
C ARG A 89 -11.86 -3.66 12.57
N ASN A 90 -11.86 -3.58 13.90
CA ASN A 90 -12.87 -2.83 14.67
C ASN A 90 -12.56 -1.32 14.78
N THR A 91 -11.56 -0.82 14.07
CA THR A 91 -11.25 0.61 14.06
C THR A 91 -12.02 1.33 12.97
N LYS A 92 -12.54 2.52 13.32
CA LYS A 92 -13.41 3.30 12.44
C LYS A 92 -12.65 3.66 11.16
N HIS A 93 -13.36 3.65 10.03
CA HIS A 93 -12.84 3.98 8.70
C HIS A 93 -11.81 2.99 8.10
N VAL A 94 -11.55 1.86 8.77
CA VAL A 94 -10.79 0.76 8.19
C VAL A 94 -11.62 0.04 7.13
N ARG A 95 -11.07 -0.11 5.93
CA ARG A 95 -11.70 -0.80 4.79
C ARG A 95 -11.22 -2.23 4.66
N GLU A 96 -9.91 -2.44 4.81
CA GLU A 96 -9.28 -3.75 4.71
C GLU A 96 -8.16 -3.86 5.75
N VAL A 97 -7.91 -5.08 6.23
CA VAL A 97 -6.77 -5.39 7.11
C VAL A 97 -5.94 -6.49 6.48
N ARG A 98 -4.68 -6.19 6.23
CA ARG A 98 -3.64 -7.13 5.78
C ARG A 98 -2.81 -7.52 6.99
N ASN A 99 -2.95 -8.78 7.44
CA ASN A 99 -2.23 -9.29 8.59
C ASN A 99 -1.00 -10.09 8.16
N SER A 100 0.17 -9.45 8.23
CA SER A 100 1.47 -10.06 7.94
C SER A 100 2.29 -10.29 9.21
N ILE A 101 1.65 -10.35 10.39
CA ILE A 101 2.33 -10.63 11.66
C ILE A 101 2.85 -12.07 11.65
N VAL A 102 4.09 -12.24 12.09
CA VAL A 102 4.73 -13.56 12.24
C VAL A 102 4.67 -13.98 13.71
N VAL A 103 4.23 -15.21 13.97
CA VAL A 103 4.22 -15.76 15.32
C VAL A 103 5.61 -16.29 15.65
N ARG A 104 6.21 -15.76 16.71
CA ARG A 104 7.49 -16.20 17.28
C ARG A 104 7.29 -16.46 18.78
N PRO A 105 7.02 -17.71 19.17
CA PRO A 105 6.80 -18.08 20.57
C PRO A 105 8.07 -17.96 21.41
#